data_AF-A0A7W1BF53-F1
#
_entry.id   AF-A0A7W1BF53-F1
#
_cell.length_a   1.000
_cell.length_b   1.000
_cell.length_c   1.000
_cell.angle_alpha   90.00
_cell.angle_beta   90.00
_cell.angle_gamma   90.00
#
_symmetry.space_group_name_H-M   'P 1'
#
loop_
_entity.id
_entity.type
_entity.pdbx_description
1 polymer ?
#
loop_
_entity_poly.entity_id
_entity_poly.type
_entity_poly.pdbx_seq_one_letter_code
_entity_poly.pdbx_strand_id
1 'polypeptide(L)'
;MMTQEALGTYLNDHLAGSITAVEVLERAIESSEGSPLQSFLSELLEAIEDDQDLLRHLLKRIGVAESPLKKAGAWLAEKAGRPKLRDSGNPAAIGRLEMLEMLATGIYGKLALWRSLEVAASRHPELGDLDFEGLQRRAKEQHDSVEIHRLAAAREAL
;
A
#
# COMPACT_ATOMS: atom_id res chain seq x y z
N MET A 1 -9.49 -22.39 -13.39
CA MET A 1 -8.23 -22.57 -12.64
C MET A 1 -7.35 -21.39 -13.03
N MET A 2 -6.82 -20.60 -12.08
CA MET A 2 -5.87 -19.54 -12.44
C MET A 2 -4.58 -20.20 -12.92
N THR A 3 -4.04 -19.73 -14.04
CA THR A 3 -2.73 -20.18 -14.53
C THR A 3 -1.62 -19.50 -13.73
N GLN A 4 -0.41 -20.05 -13.75
CA GLN A 4 0.77 -19.44 -13.14
C GLN A 4 1.03 -18.01 -13.68
N GLU A 5 0.71 -17.79 -14.96
CA GLU A 5 0.73 -16.46 -15.58
C GLU A 5 -0.31 -15.51 -14.96
N ALA A 6 -1.55 -15.98 -14.73
CA ALA A 6 -2.59 -15.17 -14.10
C ALA A 6 -2.26 -14.81 -12.64
N LEU A 7 -1.66 -15.74 -11.88
CA LEU A 7 -1.13 -15.46 -10.55
C LEU A 7 0.00 -14.42 -10.59
N GLY A 8 0.92 -14.56 -11.54
CA GLY A 8 2.00 -13.60 -11.77
C GLY A 8 1.51 -12.19 -12.10
N THR A 9 0.49 -12.07 -12.97
CA THR A 9 -0.15 -10.77 -13.26
C THR A 9 -0.78 -10.19 -11.99
N TYR A 10 -1.54 -11.00 -11.25
CA TYR A 10 -2.20 -10.57 -10.03
C TYR A 10 -1.21 -10.04 -8.97
N LEU A 11 -0.11 -10.76 -8.74
CA LEU A 11 0.95 -10.33 -7.82
C LEU A 11 1.66 -9.06 -8.29
N ASN A 12 1.93 -8.93 -9.60
CA ASN A 12 2.54 -7.73 -10.17
C ASN A 12 1.63 -6.50 -10.04
N ASP A 13 0.32 -6.65 -10.22
CA ASP A 13 -0.65 -5.55 -10.07
C ASP A 13 -0.69 -5.03 -8.62
N HIS A 14 -0.62 -5.93 -7.63
CA HIS A 14 -0.53 -5.55 -6.22
C HIS A 14 0.83 -4.94 -5.86
N LEU A 15 1.93 -5.49 -6.38
CA LEU A 15 3.27 -4.92 -6.21
C LEU A 15 3.33 -3.49 -6.78
N ALA A 16 2.74 -3.26 -7.94
CA ALA A 16 2.62 -1.92 -8.53
C ALA A 16 1.90 -0.91 -7.64
N GLY A 17 0.77 -1.33 -7.04
CA GLY A 17 0.03 -0.50 -6.09
C GLY A 17 0.87 -0.18 -4.85
N SER A 18 1.59 -1.17 -4.32
CA SER A 18 2.44 -0.97 -3.15
C SER A 18 3.65 -0.06 -3.40
N ILE A 19 4.24 -0.08 -4.60
CA ILE A 19 5.32 0.85 -4.99
C ILE A 19 4.80 2.29 -4.97
N THR A 20 3.58 2.50 -5.46
CA THR A 20 2.93 3.82 -5.40
C THR A 20 2.70 4.27 -3.95
N ALA A 21 2.30 3.35 -3.06
CA ALA A 21 2.09 3.67 -1.65
C ALA A 21 3.40 4.07 -0.93
N VAL A 22 4.52 3.42 -1.24
CA VAL A 22 5.85 3.77 -0.70
C VAL A 22 6.23 5.21 -1.06
N GLU A 23 6.15 5.59 -2.35
CA GLU A 23 6.47 6.96 -2.79
C GLU A 23 5.60 8.02 -2.10
N VAL A 24 4.33 7.69 -1.80
CA VAL A 24 3.42 8.57 -1.07
C VAL A 24 3.83 8.72 0.38
N LEU A 25 4.19 7.61 1.03
CA LEU A 25 4.62 7.60 2.42
C LEU A 25 5.92 8.37 2.62
N GLU A 26 6.92 8.15 1.77
CA GLU A 26 8.19 8.90 1.82
C GLU A 26 7.96 10.42 1.79
N ARG A 27 7.15 10.90 0.83
CA ARG A 27 6.80 12.34 0.73
C ARG A 27 5.98 12.83 1.92
N ALA A 28 5.07 12.00 2.44
CA ALA A 28 4.25 12.34 3.59
C ALA A 28 5.07 12.44 4.89
N ILE A 29 6.08 11.58 5.04
CA ILE A 29 7.06 11.60 6.14
C ILE A 29 7.87 12.89 6.09
N GLU A 30 8.42 13.25 4.93
CA GLU A 30 9.17 14.51 4.73
C GLU A 30 8.33 15.75 5.08
N SER A 31 7.05 15.76 4.68
CA SER A 31 6.13 16.88 4.96
C SER A 31 5.55 16.91 6.38
N SER A 32 5.86 15.91 7.20
CA SER A 32 5.34 15.77 8.56
C SER A 32 6.44 15.85 9.64
N GLU A 33 7.63 16.36 9.29
CA GLU A 33 8.81 16.40 10.16
C GLU A 33 8.50 16.99 11.55
N GLY A 34 8.89 16.26 12.60
CA GLY A 34 8.70 16.66 14.00
C GLY A 34 7.27 16.49 14.54
N SER A 35 6.37 15.89 13.76
CA SER A 35 5.00 15.60 14.20
C SER A 35 4.81 14.13 14.63
N PRO A 36 3.83 13.82 15.50
CA PRO A 36 3.47 12.43 15.82
C PRO A 36 3.05 11.61 14.59
N LEU A 37 2.59 12.27 13.53
CA LEU A 37 2.23 11.60 12.28
C LEU A 37 3.46 11.04 11.56
N GLN A 38 4.63 11.67 11.71
CA GLN A 38 5.86 11.19 11.07
C GLN A 38 6.20 9.76 11.52
N SER A 39 6.23 9.50 12.82
CA SER A 39 6.56 8.19 13.38
C SER A 39 5.59 7.11 12.89
N PHE A 40 4.28 7.41 12.91
CA PHE A 40 3.27 6.51 12.39
C PHE A 40 3.47 6.17 10.90
N LEU A 41 3.73 7.19 10.07
CA LEU A 41 3.92 6.96 8.63
C LEU A 41 5.22 6.19 8.35
N SER A 42 6.27 6.39 9.14
CA SER A 42 7.52 5.62 9.05
C SER A 42 7.32 4.15 9.40
N GLU A 43 6.61 3.85 10.49
CA GLU A 43 6.28 2.46 10.86
C GLU A 43 5.41 1.78 9.78
N LEU A 44 4.47 2.53 9.19
CA LEU A 44 3.64 2.03 8.10
C LEU A 44 4.44 1.77 6.81
N LEU A 45 5.43 2.63 6.51
CA LEU A 45 6.33 2.47 5.37
C LEU A 45 7.12 1.17 5.48
N GLU A 46 7.82 0.96 6.59
CA GLU A 46 8.61 -0.27 6.82
C GLU A 46 7.75 -1.52 6.66
N ALA A 47 6.54 -1.52 7.24
CA ALA A 47 5.66 -2.66 7.18
C ALA A 47 5.07 -2.91 5.77
N ILE A 48 4.98 -1.89 4.91
CA ILE A 48 4.58 -2.06 3.49
C ILE A 48 5.77 -2.55 2.65
N GLU A 49 6.99 -2.11 2.95
CA GLU A 49 8.21 -2.60 2.29
C GLU A 49 8.43 -4.10 2.56
N ASP A 50 8.21 -4.55 3.80
CA ASP A 50 8.22 -5.98 4.15
C ASP A 50 7.25 -6.79 3.29
N ASP A 51 6.05 -6.25 3.05
CA ASP A 51 5.05 -6.89 2.19
C ASP A 51 5.48 -6.88 0.71
N GLN A 52 6.15 -5.81 0.23
CA GLN A 52 6.71 -5.79 -1.13
C GLN A 52 7.75 -6.87 -1.34
N ASP A 53 8.66 -7.04 -0.37
CA ASP A 53 9.72 -8.04 -0.46
C ASP A 53 9.15 -9.45 -0.45
N LEU A 54 8.06 -9.68 0.29
CA LEU A 54 7.31 -10.92 0.20
C LEU A 54 6.68 -11.14 -1.19
N LEU A 55 6.07 -10.12 -1.79
CA LEU A 55 5.51 -10.22 -3.14
C LEU A 55 6.59 -10.50 -4.20
N ARG A 56 7.73 -9.82 -4.10
CA ARG A 56 8.90 -10.09 -4.96
C ARG A 56 9.41 -11.52 -4.79
N HIS A 57 9.46 -12.02 -3.56
CA HIS A 57 9.84 -13.40 -3.28
C HIS A 57 8.87 -14.40 -3.92
N LEU A 58 7.56 -14.14 -3.85
CA LEU A 58 6.54 -14.98 -4.47
C LEU A 58 6.65 -14.98 -5.99
N LEU A 59 6.81 -13.80 -6.62
CA LEU A 59 7.05 -13.68 -8.06
C LEU A 59 8.26 -14.51 -8.51
N LYS A 60 9.38 -14.42 -7.76
CA LYS A 60 10.57 -15.22 -8.01
C LYS A 60 10.31 -16.72 -7.86
N ARG A 61 9.57 -17.13 -6.82
CA ARG A 61 9.21 -18.55 -6.56
C ARG A 61 8.39 -19.15 -7.69
N ILE A 62 7.52 -18.36 -8.33
CA ILE A 62 6.73 -18.79 -9.49
C ILE A 62 7.42 -18.53 -10.83
N GLY A 63 8.67 -18.09 -10.85
CA GLY A 63 9.43 -17.85 -12.08
C GLY A 63 8.87 -16.72 -12.96
N VAL A 64 8.06 -15.82 -12.40
CA VAL A 64 7.53 -14.66 -13.10
C VAL A 64 8.39 -13.46 -12.76
N ALA A 65 8.87 -12.75 -13.78
CA ALA A 65 9.61 -11.51 -13.57
C ALA A 65 8.71 -10.43 -12.98
N GLU A 66 9.29 -9.58 -12.14
CA GLU A 66 8.69 -8.29 -11.85
C GLU A 66 8.51 -7.54 -13.18
N SER A 67 7.27 -7.15 -13.46
CA SER A 67 6.97 -6.42 -14.68
C SER A 67 7.54 -5.01 -14.54
N PRO A 68 8.45 -4.56 -15.44
CA PRO A 68 8.98 -3.20 -15.39
C PRO A 68 7.82 -2.22 -15.51
N LEU A 69 7.51 -1.61 -14.38
CA LEU A 69 6.42 -0.68 -14.15
C LEU A 69 6.69 0.63 -14.88
N LYS A 70 6.49 0.64 -16.20
CA LYS A 70 6.25 1.90 -16.92
C LYS A 70 5.00 2.65 -16.40
N LYS A 71 4.31 2.15 -15.35
CA LYS A 71 2.98 2.58 -14.87
C LYS A 71 2.88 3.10 -13.42
N ALA A 72 3.93 3.06 -12.59
CA ALA A 72 3.98 3.99 -11.44
C ALA A 72 3.88 5.47 -11.93
N GLY A 73 4.29 5.71 -13.19
CA GLY A 73 4.20 7.00 -13.86
C GLY A 73 2.79 7.52 -14.20
N ALA A 74 1.73 6.72 -14.17
CA ALA A 74 0.37 7.19 -14.53
C ALA A 74 -0.38 7.83 -13.35
N TRP A 75 -0.13 7.39 -12.11
CA TRP A 75 -0.72 8.00 -10.91
C TRP A 75 0.04 9.27 -10.47
N LEU A 76 1.38 9.27 -10.61
CA LEU A 76 2.22 10.46 -10.48
C LEU A 76 1.83 11.58 -11.45
N ALA A 77 1.32 11.25 -12.65
CA ALA A 77 0.95 12.24 -13.65
C ALA A 77 -0.37 12.98 -13.33
N GLU A 78 -1.34 12.36 -12.65
CA GLU A 78 -2.61 13.02 -12.28
C GLU A 78 -2.51 13.85 -10.98
N LYS A 79 -1.78 13.40 -9.95
CA LYS A 79 -1.54 14.21 -8.74
C LYS A 79 -0.36 15.19 -8.84
N ALA A 80 0.43 15.15 -9.93
CA ALA A 80 1.38 16.21 -10.29
C ALA A 80 0.72 17.60 -10.53
N GLY A 81 -0.61 17.68 -10.48
CA GLY A 81 -1.37 18.90 -10.33
C GLY A 81 -1.29 19.56 -8.93
N ARG A 82 -0.08 19.94 -8.49
CA ARG A 82 0.22 21.14 -7.67
C ARG A 82 -0.32 21.17 -6.20
N PRO A 83 0.02 22.19 -5.43
CA PRO A 83 0.85 22.23 -4.22
C PRO A 83 0.12 21.93 -2.88
N LYS A 84 -0.83 20.99 -2.82
CA LYS A 84 -1.71 20.87 -1.64
C LYS A 84 -1.02 20.47 -0.34
N LEU A 85 0.03 19.64 -0.35
CA LEU A 85 0.67 19.16 0.90
C LEU A 85 1.69 20.14 1.52
N ARG A 86 2.11 21.21 0.81
CA ARG A 86 3.12 22.18 1.29
C ARG A 86 2.55 23.55 1.63
N ASP A 87 1.25 23.73 1.46
CA ASP A 87 0.60 25.03 1.68
C ASP A 87 0.12 25.15 3.14
N SER A 88 0.16 26.34 3.71
CA SER A 88 -0.41 26.60 5.04
C SER A 88 -1.89 26.95 4.89
N GLY A 89 -2.81 26.07 5.29
CA GLY A 89 -4.26 26.30 5.26
C GLY A 89 -5.09 25.06 4.90
N ASN A 90 -6.38 25.27 4.61
CA ASN A 90 -7.34 24.19 4.27
C ASN A 90 -6.88 23.24 3.14
N PRO A 91 -6.21 23.71 2.06
CA PRO A 91 -5.71 22.82 1.01
C PRO A 91 -4.77 21.70 1.49
N ALA A 92 -4.00 21.92 2.57
CA ALA A 92 -3.13 20.90 3.16
C ALA A 92 -3.85 19.92 4.06
N ALA A 93 -4.88 20.37 4.79
CA ALA A 93 -5.75 19.47 5.54
C ALA A 93 -6.49 18.50 4.59
N ILE A 94 -7.04 19.01 3.49
CA ILE A 94 -7.68 18.19 2.45
C ILE A 94 -6.65 17.23 1.80
N GLY A 95 -5.44 17.71 1.48
CA GLY A 95 -4.39 16.87 0.91
C GLY A 95 -3.99 15.70 1.81
N ARG A 96 -3.92 15.94 3.13
CA ARG A 96 -3.64 14.92 4.14
C ARG A 96 -4.76 13.88 4.23
N LEU A 97 -6.02 14.34 4.23
CA LEU A 97 -7.19 13.46 4.21
C LEU A 97 -7.18 12.54 2.98
N GLU A 98 -7.04 13.10 1.77
CA GLU A 98 -7.03 12.34 0.52
C GLU A 98 -5.87 11.31 0.48
N MET A 99 -4.71 11.67 1.04
CA MET A 99 -3.56 10.76 1.15
C MET A 99 -3.86 9.58 2.07
N LEU A 100 -4.43 9.83 3.25
CA LEU A 100 -4.79 8.78 4.20
C LEU A 100 -5.92 7.88 3.68
N GLU A 101 -6.87 8.44 2.91
CA GLU A 101 -7.90 7.66 2.20
C GLU A 101 -7.31 6.70 1.16
N MET A 102 -6.32 7.18 0.40
CA MET A 102 -5.57 6.34 -0.53
C MET A 102 -4.87 5.20 0.21
N LEU A 103 -4.17 5.50 1.31
CA LEU A 103 -3.44 4.49 2.08
C LEU A 103 -4.41 3.45 2.67
N ALA A 104 -5.52 3.87 3.27
CA ALA A 104 -6.55 2.97 3.79
C ALA A 104 -7.08 2.04 2.69
N THR A 105 -7.41 2.60 1.51
CA THR A 105 -7.89 1.82 0.35
C THR A 105 -6.83 0.82 -0.13
N GLY A 106 -5.57 1.24 -0.24
CA GLY A 106 -4.46 0.38 -0.63
C GLY A 106 -4.22 -0.77 0.36
N ILE A 107 -4.27 -0.48 1.66
CA ILE A 107 -4.12 -1.51 2.71
C ILE A 107 -5.30 -2.48 2.70
N TYR A 108 -6.53 -2.01 2.45
CA TYR A 108 -7.67 -2.91 2.26
C TYR A 108 -7.47 -3.79 1.01
N GLY A 109 -6.93 -3.24 -0.08
CA GLY A 109 -6.52 -4.00 -1.26
C GLY A 109 -5.49 -5.09 -0.93
N LYS A 110 -4.49 -4.77 -0.11
CA LYS A 110 -3.51 -5.71 0.42
C LYS A 110 -4.14 -6.80 1.30
N LEU A 111 -5.10 -6.46 2.16
CA LEU A 111 -5.84 -7.45 2.93
C LEU A 111 -6.61 -8.41 2.00
N ALA A 112 -7.25 -7.87 0.95
CA ALA A 112 -7.97 -8.66 -0.04
C ALA A 112 -7.02 -9.58 -0.84
N LEU A 113 -5.80 -9.13 -1.15
CA LEU A 113 -4.74 -9.95 -1.73
C LEU A 113 -4.44 -11.17 -0.85
N TRP A 114 -4.12 -10.95 0.44
CA TRP A 114 -3.75 -12.04 1.33
C TRP A 114 -4.85 -13.09 1.51
N ARG A 115 -6.11 -12.64 1.64
CA ARG A 115 -7.28 -13.53 1.65
C ARG A 115 -7.43 -14.34 0.36
N SER A 116 -7.20 -13.69 -0.78
CA SER A 116 -7.32 -14.35 -2.09
C SER A 116 -6.25 -15.41 -2.27
N LEU A 117 -5.02 -15.13 -1.84
CA LEU A 117 -3.91 -16.08 -1.88
C LEU A 117 -4.12 -17.26 -0.92
N GLU A 118 -4.66 -17.04 0.27
CA GLU A 118 -5.02 -18.11 1.20
C GLU A 118 -6.01 -19.11 0.57
N VAL A 119 -7.08 -18.60 -0.04
CA VAL A 119 -8.07 -19.44 -0.75
C VAL A 119 -7.42 -20.17 -1.93
N ALA A 120 -6.52 -19.50 -2.65
CA ALA A 120 -5.83 -20.06 -3.81
C ALA A 120 -4.74 -21.09 -3.43
N ALA A 121 -4.21 -21.06 -2.22
CA ALA A 121 -3.07 -21.88 -1.79
C ALA A 121 -3.30 -23.38 -1.96
N SER A 122 -4.56 -23.85 -1.82
CA SER A 122 -4.94 -25.25 -2.08
C SER A 122 -4.64 -25.74 -3.51
N ARG A 123 -4.52 -24.82 -4.47
CA ARG A 123 -4.26 -25.09 -5.90
C ARG A 123 -2.89 -24.61 -6.37
N HIS A 124 -2.19 -23.88 -5.51
CA HIS A 124 -0.91 -23.23 -5.79
C HIS A 124 0.07 -23.59 -4.67
N PRO A 125 0.74 -24.76 -4.74
CA PRO A 125 1.71 -25.20 -3.74
C PRO A 125 2.85 -24.20 -3.51
N GLU A 126 3.13 -23.34 -4.49
CA GLU A 126 4.00 -22.17 -4.39
C GLU A 126 3.57 -21.12 -3.35
N LEU A 127 2.38 -21.23 -2.76
CA LEU A 127 1.90 -20.36 -1.68
C LEU A 127 1.94 -21.04 -0.31
N GLY A 128 2.27 -22.34 -0.26
CA GLY A 128 1.95 -23.27 0.83
C GLY A 128 2.61 -23.03 2.20
N ASP A 129 3.41 -21.98 2.36
CA ASP A 129 4.21 -21.75 3.59
C ASP A 129 4.01 -20.35 4.18
N LEU A 130 3.06 -19.57 3.66
CA LEU A 130 2.82 -18.22 4.14
C LEU A 130 1.95 -18.23 5.41
N ASP A 131 2.32 -17.41 6.39
CA ASP A 131 1.46 -17.07 7.54
C ASP A 131 0.35 -16.10 7.09
N PHE A 132 -0.65 -16.62 6.38
CA PHE A 132 -1.78 -15.83 5.90
C PHE A 132 -2.56 -15.18 7.03
N GLU A 133 -2.69 -15.84 8.19
CA GLU A 133 -3.39 -15.28 9.33
C GLU A 133 -2.66 -14.04 9.86
N GLY A 134 -1.33 -14.14 10.03
CA GLY A 134 -0.49 -13.01 10.43
C GLY A 134 -0.51 -11.87 9.41
N LEU A 135 -0.39 -12.18 8.11
CA LEU A 135 -0.45 -11.19 7.04
C LEU A 135 -1.79 -10.42 7.02
N GLN A 136 -2.90 -11.14 7.18
CA GLN A 136 -4.23 -10.52 7.25
C GLN A 136 -4.42 -9.69 8.51
N ARG A 137 -3.96 -10.19 9.66
CA ARG A 137 -4.03 -9.46 10.94
C ARG A 137 -3.25 -8.15 10.86
N ARG A 138 -2.00 -8.18 10.39
CA ARG A 138 -1.18 -6.96 10.21
C ARG A 138 -1.85 -5.96 9.27
N ALA A 139 -2.36 -6.41 8.12
CA ALA A 139 -3.04 -5.53 7.18
C ALA A 139 -4.30 -4.88 7.80
N LYS A 140 -5.05 -5.63 8.61
CA LYS A 140 -6.20 -5.07 9.35
C LYS A 140 -5.77 -4.04 10.38
N GLU A 141 -4.74 -4.33 11.18
CA GLU A 141 -4.22 -3.42 12.21
C GLU A 141 -3.69 -2.12 11.59
N GLN A 142 -2.97 -2.21 10.47
CA GLN A 142 -2.53 -1.05 9.71
C GLN A 142 -3.70 -0.22 9.18
N HIS A 143 -4.74 -0.87 8.63
CA HIS A 143 -5.94 -0.17 8.15
C HIS A 143 -6.64 0.57 9.29
N ASP A 144 -6.86 -0.09 10.42
CA ASP A 144 -7.50 0.51 11.60
C ASP A 144 -6.67 1.68 12.14
N SER A 145 -5.34 1.59 12.07
CA SER A 145 -4.45 2.68 12.50
C SER A 145 -4.51 3.88 11.55
N VAL A 146 -4.47 3.65 10.23
CA VAL A 146 -4.67 4.71 9.22
C VAL A 146 -6.03 5.37 9.40
N GLU A 147 -7.07 4.60 9.70
CA GLU A 147 -8.44 5.12 9.86
C GLU A 147 -8.54 6.14 11.00
N ILE A 148 -7.83 5.92 12.11
CA ILE A 148 -7.76 6.88 13.22
C ILE A 148 -7.23 8.23 12.73
N HIS A 149 -6.10 8.22 12.01
CA HIS A 149 -5.50 9.43 11.45
C HIS A 149 -6.37 10.08 10.36
N ARG A 150 -7.02 9.26 9.52
CA ARG A 150 -7.89 9.73 8.44
C ARG A 150 -9.11 10.47 8.99
N LEU A 151 -9.75 9.93 10.02
CA LEU A 151 -10.89 10.58 10.67
C LEU A 151 -10.49 11.84 11.45
N ALA A 152 -9.26 11.90 11.99
CA ALA A 152 -8.72 13.13 12.55
C ALA A 152 -8.52 14.19 11.46
N ALA A 153 -7.89 13.84 10.35
CA ALA A 153 -7.71 14.73 9.21
C ALA A 153 -9.05 15.22 8.63
N ALA A 154 -10.08 14.38 8.60
CA ALA A 154 -11.42 14.77 8.17
C ALA A 154 -12.04 15.86 9.05
N ARG A 155 -11.88 15.77 10.38
CA ARG A 155 -12.35 16.80 11.33
C ARG A 155 -11.61 18.13 11.18
N GLU A 156 -10.37 18.11 10.71
CA GLU A 156 -9.58 19.31 10.48
C GLU A 156 -9.88 19.96 9.12
N ALA A 157 -10.23 19.15 8.12
CA ALA A 157 -10.40 19.58 6.73
C ALA A 157 -11.83 20.01 6.36
N LEU A 158 -12.85 19.46 7.04
CA LEU A 158 -14.28 19.61 6.72
C LEU A 158 -15.06 20.29 7.85
#